data_AF-A0A7C2NGL6-F1
#
_entry.id   AF-A0A7C2NGL6-F1
#
_cell.length_a   1.000
_cell.length_b   1.000
_cell.length_c   1.000
_cell.angle_alpha   90.00
_cell.angle_beta   90.00
_cell.angle_gamma   90.00
#
_symmetry.space_group_name_H-M   'P 1'
#
loop_
_entity.id
_entity.type
_entity.pdbx_description
1 polymer ?
#
loop_
_entity_poly.entity_id
_entity_poly.type
_entity_poly.pdbx_seq_one_letter_code
_entity_poly.pdbx_strand_id
1 'polypeptide(L)'
;TPGMSEGRGQVPFPFQVRSLRVWAKASGKAVHLWVQDTGPGVPEDIRDKIFMPFFTTKKEKGTGLGLALARAAMREMGGDLQLVPTSSGACFELTLEPA
;
A
#
# COMPACT_ATOMS: atom_id res chain seq x y z
N THR A 1 -9.60 -58.24 -5.21
CA THR A 1 -9.96 -57.03 -4.45
C THR A 1 -8.73 -56.18 -4.23
N PRO A 2 -8.45 -55.17 -5.06
CA PRO A 2 -7.54 -54.07 -4.74
C PRO A 2 -8.38 -52.81 -4.43
N GLY A 3 -8.24 -52.14 -3.28
CA GLY A 3 -7.03 -51.41 -2.92
C GLY A 3 -7.32 -49.92 -3.14
N MET A 4 -8.15 -49.32 -2.30
CA MET A 4 -8.37 -47.86 -2.30
C MET A 4 -7.27 -47.22 -1.45
N SER A 5 -6.23 -46.76 -2.16
CA SER A 5 -5.13 -45.96 -1.66
C SER A 5 -5.58 -44.57 -1.21
N GLU A 6 -5.00 -44.12 -0.11
CA GLU A 6 -5.14 -42.81 0.50
C GLU A 6 -4.89 -41.65 -0.48
N GLY A 7 -5.91 -40.82 -0.68
CA GLY A 7 -5.74 -39.48 -1.25
C GLY A 7 -5.75 -38.45 -0.12
N ARG A 8 -4.57 -38.06 0.38
CA ARG A 8 -4.45 -36.84 1.19
C ARG A 8 -4.78 -35.65 0.30
N GLY A 9 -6.05 -35.25 0.31
CA GLY A 9 -6.50 -34.02 -0.33
C GLY A 9 -5.83 -32.83 0.32
N GLN A 10 -4.85 -32.24 -0.36
CA GLN A 10 -4.35 -30.93 0.01
C GLN A 10 -5.44 -29.91 -0.32
N VAL A 11 -6.19 -29.51 0.70
CA VAL A 11 -7.13 -28.38 0.61
C VAL A 11 -6.34 -27.13 0.23
N PRO A 12 -6.59 -26.48 -0.92
CA PRO A 12 -5.96 -25.21 -1.24
C PRO A 12 -6.52 -24.16 -0.28
N PHE A 13 -5.65 -23.55 0.55
CA PHE A 13 -6.03 -22.40 1.36
C PHE A 13 -6.32 -21.21 0.44
N PRO A 14 -7.56 -20.69 0.35
CA PRO A 14 -7.92 -19.68 -0.65
C PRO A 14 -7.57 -18.25 -0.22
N PHE A 15 -6.82 -18.05 0.88
CA PHE A 15 -6.48 -16.73 1.37
C PHE A 15 -5.01 -16.42 1.09
N GLN A 16 -4.77 -15.40 0.27
CA GLN A 16 -3.45 -14.80 0.14
C GLN A 16 -3.20 -13.94 1.38
N VAL A 17 -2.32 -14.41 2.27
CA VAL A 17 -1.87 -13.61 3.43
C VAL A 17 -1.19 -12.36 2.89
N ARG A 18 -1.74 -11.20 3.24
CA ARG A 18 -1.14 -9.89 2.96
C ARG A 18 -0.55 -9.34 4.24
N SER A 19 0.62 -8.74 4.14
CA SER A 19 1.25 -8.05 5.26
C SER A 19 1.31 -6.56 4.98
N LEU A 20 1.28 -5.80 6.07
CA LEU A 20 1.53 -4.36 6.09
C LEU A 20 2.76 -4.14 6.97
N ARG A 21 3.73 -3.39 6.47
CA ARG A 21 4.90 -2.95 7.22
C ARG A 21 4.82 -1.44 7.39
N VAL A 22 5.04 -1.00 8.61
CA VAL A 22 5.13 0.43 8.96
C VAL A 22 6.45 0.63 9.69
N TRP A 23 7.25 1.59 9.25
CA TRP A 23 8.51 1.93 9.90
C TRP A 23 8.81 3.41 9.74
N ALA A 24 9.61 3.97 10.65
CA ALA A 24 9.97 5.38 10.61
C ALA A 24 11.47 5.57 10.84
N LYS A 25 11.99 6.69 10.35
CA LYS A 25 13.36 7.14 10.55
C LYS A 25 13.37 8.65 10.72
N ALA A 26 14.07 9.11 11.76
CA ALA A 26 14.43 10.52 11.89
C ALA A 26 15.69 10.83 11.08
N SER A 27 15.69 11.93 10.34
CA SER A 27 16.85 12.43 9.59
C SER A 27 16.93 13.96 9.73
N GLY A 28 17.89 14.44 10.49
CA GLY A 28 17.99 15.86 10.82
C GLY A 28 16.74 16.34 11.56
N LYS A 29 16.03 17.32 10.98
CA LYS A 29 14.74 17.80 11.49
C LYS A 29 13.54 17.05 10.91
N ALA A 30 13.73 16.21 9.90
CA ALA A 30 12.62 15.50 9.26
C ALA A 30 12.35 14.14 9.91
N VAL A 31 11.08 13.74 9.93
CA VAL A 31 10.65 12.37 10.20
C VAL A 31 10.10 11.78 8.91
N HIS A 32 10.62 10.62 8.53
CA HIS A 32 10.15 9.83 7.42
C HIS A 32 9.41 8.61 7.96
N LEU A 33 8.19 8.38 7.50
CA LEU A 33 7.35 7.23 7.84
C LEU A 33 7.00 6.52 6.54
N TRP A 34 7.27 5.21 6.48
CA TRP A 34 6.90 4.40 5.33
C TRP A 34 5.79 3.43 5.70
N VAL A 35 4.86 3.26 4.76
CA VAL A 35 3.80 2.26 4.81
C VAL A 35 3.91 1.42 3.55
N GLN A 36 4.17 0.12 3.72
CA GLN A 36 4.32 -0.83 2.62
C GLN A 36 3.37 -2.02 2.75
N ASP A 37 2.69 -2.37 1.68
CA ASP A 37 1.91 -3.62 1.58
C ASP A 37 2.62 -4.69 0.73
N THR A 38 2.06 -5.90 0.69
CA THR A 38 2.49 -7.00 -0.21
C THR A 38 1.47 -7.31 -1.32
N GLY A 39 0.74 -6.28 -1.76
CA GLY A 39 -0.22 -6.35 -2.85
C GLY A 39 0.43 -6.33 -4.24
N PRO A 40 -0.37 -6.07 -5.30
CA PRO A 40 0.12 -6.00 -6.68
C PRO A 40 0.90 -4.71 -7.00
N GLY A 41 0.94 -3.73 -6.08
CA GLY A 41 1.55 -2.43 -6.29
C GLY A 41 0.72 -1.47 -7.13
N VAL A 42 1.36 -0.38 -7.59
CA VAL A 42 0.74 0.68 -8.41
C VAL A 42 1.34 0.66 -9.81
N PRO A 43 0.54 0.38 -10.86
CA PRO A 43 0.96 0.49 -12.26
C PRO A 43 1.50 1.88 -12.62
N GLU A 44 2.53 1.92 -13.46
CA GLU A 44 3.25 3.15 -13.84
C GLU A 44 2.32 4.22 -14.44
N ASP A 45 1.42 3.81 -15.31
CA ASP A 45 0.48 4.65 -16.07
C ASP A 45 -0.55 5.40 -15.22
N ILE A 46 -0.69 5.02 -13.95
CA ILE A 46 -1.60 5.65 -13.01
C ILE A 46 -0.92 6.32 -11.82
N ARG A 47 0.42 6.26 -11.69
CA ARG A 47 1.13 6.80 -10.50
C ARG A 47 0.86 8.27 -10.25
N ASP A 48 0.76 9.07 -11.31
CA ASP A 48 0.46 10.51 -11.19
C ASP A 48 -1.00 10.77 -10.81
N LYS A 49 -1.89 9.80 -11.08
CA LYS A 49 -3.34 9.93 -10.89
C LYS A 49 -3.79 9.46 -9.51
N ILE A 50 -3.04 8.58 -8.82
CA ILE A 50 -3.48 7.99 -7.54
C ILE A 50 -3.73 9.00 -6.43
N PHE A 51 -3.18 10.21 -6.55
CA PHE A 51 -3.39 11.31 -5.60
C PHE A 51 -4.51 12.28 -6.03
N MET A 52 -5.11 12.10 -7.21
CA MET A 52 -6.23 12.91 -7.65
C MET A 52 -7.50 12.53 -6.87
N PRO A 53 -8.27 13.50 -6.38
CA PRO A 53 -9.58 13.23 -5.79
C PRO A 53 -10.45 12.41 -6.73
N PHE A 54 -11.18 11.45 -6.17
CA PHE A 54 -12.10 10.54 -6.89
C PHE A 54 -11.44 9.56 -7.86
N PHE A 55 -10.11 9.54 -7.98
CA PHE A 55 -9.43 8.51 -8.74
C PHE A 55 -9.47 7.17 -7.99
N THR A 56 -9.97 6.12 -8.63
CA THR A 56 -10.05 4.78 -8.04
C THR A 56 -9.96 3.70 -9.10
N THR A 57 -9.22 2.63 -8.80
CA THR A 57 -9.25 1.37 -9.57
C THR A 57 -10.31 0.40 -9.04
N LYS A 58 -10.92 0.72 -7.88
CA LYS A 58 -11.93 -0.08 -7.18
C LYS A 58 -13.30 0.51 -7.42
N LYS A 59 -13.76 0.47 -8.67
CA LYS A 59 -15.01 1.05 -9.20
C LYS A 59 -16.11 1.27 -8.14
N GLU A 60 -16.73 0.18 -7.65
CA GLU A 60 -17.92 0.28 -6.79
C GLU A 60 -17.64 0.23 -5.28
N LYS A 61 -16.36 0.07 -4.88
CA LYS A 61 -15.99 -0.15 -3.46
C LYS A 61 -15.11 0.95 -2.86
N GLY A 62 -14.72 1.96 -3.63
CA GLY A 62 -13.85 3.02 -3.13
C GLY A 62 -14.20 4.38 -3.71
N THR A 63 -14.34 5.38 -2.84
CA THR A 63 -14.62 6.78 -3.22
C THR A 63 -13.45 7.47 -3.91
N GLY A 64 -12.24 6.90 -3.84
CA GLY A 64 -11.03 7.51 -4.41
C GLY A 64 -10.52 8.74 -3.66
N LEU A 65 -10.95 8.94 -2.41
CA LEU A 65 -10.56 10.14 -1.62
C LEU A 65 -9.35 9.93 -0.69
N GLY A 66 -9.05 8.68 -0.30
CA GLY A 66 -8.09 8.40 0.78
C GLY A 66 -6.69 8.98 0.55
N LEU A 67 -6.06 8.69 -0.59
CA LEU A 67 -4.71 9.17 -0.90
C LEU A 67 -4.67 10.69 -1.12
N ALA A 68 -5.71 11.26 -1.73
CA ALA A 68 -5.83 12.70 -1.92
C ALA A 68 -5.88 13.44 -0.57
N LEU A 69 -6.71 12.96 0.36
CA LEU A 69 -6.83 13.52 1.71
C LEU A 69 -5.54 13.33 2.52
N ALA A 70 -4.94 12.14 2.48
CA ALA A 70 -3.70 11.88 3.19
C ALA A 70 -2.57 12.80 2.70
N ARG A 71 -2.44 13.02 1.39
CA ARG A 71 -1.44 13.94 0.84
C ARG A 71 -1.73 15.40 1.20
N ALA A 72 -3.00 15.81 1.19
CA ALA A 72 -3.39 17.16 1.61
C ALA A 72 -3.04 17.42 3.08
N ALA A 73 -3.37 16.47 3.98
CA ALA A 73 -3.04 16.57 5.40
C ALA A 73 -1.52 16.65 5.63
N MET A 74 -0.73 15.83 4.92
CA MET A 74 0.72 15.88 5.01
C MET A 74 1.30 17.23 4.58
N ARG A 75 0.77 17.82 3.51
CA ARG A 75 1.17 19.14 3.03
C ARG A 75 0.79 20.26 3.99
N GLU A 76 -0.37 20.17 4.64
CA GLU A 76 -0.79 21.10 5.69
C GLU A 76 0.17 21.08 6.88
N MET A 77 0.75 19.92 7.19
CA MET A 77 1.77 19.74 8.23
C MET A 77 3.20 20.11 7.78
N GLY A 78 3.39 20.76 6.63
CA GLY A 78 4.71 21.11 6.11
C GLY A 78 5.50 19.96 5.49
N GLY A 79 4.80 18.86 5.16
CA GLY A 79 5.36 17.63 4.62
C GLY A 79 4.88 17.26 3.21
N ASP A 80 5.05 16.00 2.83
CA ASP A 80 4.41 15.41 1.62
C ASP A 80 4.17 13.91 1.82
N LEU A 81 3.29 13.36 0.97
CA LEU A 81 3.06 11.93 0.82
C LEU A 81 3.41 11.53 -0.62
N GLN A 82 4.31 10.56 -0.78
CA GLN A 82 4.79 10.11 -2.08
C GLN A 82 4.72 8.59 -2.20
N LEU A 83 4.53 8.11 -3.43
CA LEU A 83 4.74 6.70 -3.77
C LEU A 83 6.23 6.52 -4.07
N VAL A 84 6.89 5.59 -3.38
CA VAL A 84 8.32 5.31 -3.57
C VAL A 84 8.54 3.93 -4.21
N PRO A 85 9.64 3.73 -4.95
CA PRO A 85 9.95 2.44 -5.54
C PRO A 85 10.05 1.33 -4.49
N THR A 86 9.51 0.16 -4.81
CA THR A 86 9.61 -1.05 -3.98
C THR A 86 9.63 -2.30 -4.86
N SER A 87 10.27 -3.37 -4.36
CA SER A 87 10.31 -4.67 -5.03
C SER A 87 9.01 -5.48 -4.88
N SER A 88 8.12 -5.10 -3.96
CA SER A 88 6.83 -5.77 -3.74
C SER A 88 5.80 -4.82 -3.14
N GLY A 89 4.55 -4.94 -3.62
CA GLY A 89 3.42 -4.11 -3.21
C GLY A 89 3.56 -2.64 -3.56
N ALA A 90 2.86 -1.80 -2.80
CA ALA A 90 3.02 -0.36 -2.84
C ALA A 90 3.75 0.11 -1.57
N CYS A 91 4.65 1.08 -1.71
CA CYS A 91 5.30 1.74 -0.58
C CYS A 91 5.07 3.24 -0.66
N PHE A 92 4.52 3.80 0.42
CA PHE A 92 4.27 5.22 0.55
C PHE A 92 5.17 5.82 1.61
N GLU A 93 5.85 6.92 1.26
CA GLU A 93 6.66 7.70 2.18
C GLU A 93 5.92 8.97 2.58
N LEU A 94 5.78 9.17 3.88
CA LEU A 94 5.27 10.35 4.53
C LEU A 94 6.46 11.10 5.11
N THR A 95 6.70 12.32 4.67
CA THR A 95 7.75 13.19 5.21
C THR A 95 7.11 14.29 6.04
N LEU A 96 7.60 14.51 7.25
CA LEU A 96 7.19 15.60 8.13
C LEU A 96 8.41 16.38 8.59
N GLU A 97 8.33 17.71 8.57
CA GLU A 97 9.27 18.59 9.24
C GLU A 97 8.53 19.20 10.44
N PRO A 98 8.69 18.67 11.66
CA PRO A 98 8.12 19.27 12.85
C PRO A 98 8.66 20.70 12.99
N ALA A 99 7.75 21.66 13.14
CA ALA A 99 8.06 23.06 13.39
C ALA A 99 8.82 23.26 14.70
#